data_AF-A0A7Y0VW67-F1
#
_entry.id   AF-A0A7Y0VW67-F1
#
_cell.length_a   1.000
_cell.length_b   1.000
_cell.length_c   1.000
_cell.angle_alpha   90.00
_cell.angle_beta   90.00
_cell.angle_gamma   90.00
#
_symmetry.space_group_name_H-M   'P 1'
#
loop_
_entity.id
_entity.type
_entity.pdbx_description
1 polymer ?
#
loop_
_entity_poly.entity_id
_entity_poly.type
_entity_poly.pdbx_seq_one_letter_code
_entity_poly.pdbx_strand_id
1 'polypeptide(L)'
;MQIEIYIIVTGLLIGWIATALHLIKAAQKAYARGVTKGLNALNELHAQEVQGLRQDIKNQIKLRHAAKARYKSVCFPADHELLTNVGTTLRLASETWQAFPGTEAMVTKATQQQRDLTAFAAKMWVSAYPHQSVPEDAA
;
A
#
# COMPACT_ATOMS: atom_id res chain seq x y z
N MET A 1 -33.50 -70.50 -33.41
CA MET A 1 -33.14 -69.16 -33.92
C MET A 1 -33.59 -68.00 -33.05
N GLN A 2 -34.88 -67.66 -32.91
CA GLN A 2 -35.25 -66.43 -32.16
C GLN A 2 -34.91 -66.51 -30.65
N ILE A 3 -35.10 -67.65 -30.01
CA ILE A 3 -34.86 -67.84 -28.57
C ILE A 3 -33.36 -67.70 -28.21
N GLU A 4 -32.47 -68.21 -29.06
CA GLU A 4 -31.01 -68.13 -28.86
C GLU A 4 -30.51 -66.67 -28.94
N ILE A 5 -31.07 -65.87 -29.84
CA ILE A 5 -30.75 -64.44 -29.97
C ILE A 5 -31.17 -63.68 -28.71
N TYR A 6 -32.35 -63.98 -28.14
CA TYR A 6 -32.82 -63.33 -26.91
C TYR A 6 -31.88 -63.58 -25.72
N ILE A 7 -31.37 -64.80 -25.56
CA ILE A 7 -30.45 -65.15 -24.46
C ILE A 7 -29.11 -64.39 -24.61
N ILE A 8 -28.58 -64.30 -25.83
CA ILE A 8 -27.33 -63.57 -26.09
C ILE A 8 -27.50 -62.07 -25.84
N VAL A 9 -28.61 -61.49 -26.34
CA VAL A 9 -28.88 -60.06 -26.20
C VAL A 9 -29.09 -59.69 -24.73
N THR A 10 -29.83 -60.49 -23.96
CA THR A 10 -30.07 -60.24 -22.53
C THR A 10 -28.80 -60.39 -21.70
N GLY A 11 -27.98 -61.41 -21.96
CA GLY A 11 -26.67 -61.57 -21.30
C GLY A 11 -25.72 -60.41 -21.56
N LEU A 12 -25.67 -59.91 -22.80
CA LEU A 12 -24.89 -58.74 -23.17
C LEU A 12 -25.39 -57.48 -22.42
N LEU A 13 -26.71 -57.27 -22.37
CA LEU A 13 -27.32 -56.11 -21.74
C LEU A 13 -27.01 -56.07 -20.23
N ILE A 14 -27.09 -57.21 -19.55
CA ILE A 14 -26.73 -57.34 -18.13
C ILE A 14 -25.24 -57.05 -17.92
N GLY A 15 -24.36 -57.55 -18.80
CA GLY A 15 -22.93 -57.27 -18.76
C GLY A 15 -22.59 -55.79 -18.87
N TRP A 16 -23.25 -55.07 -19.81
CA TRP A 16 -23.07 -53.62 -19.96
C TRP A 16 -23.56 -52.85 -18.74
N ILE A 17 -24.71 -53.22 -18.18
CA ILE A 17 -25.25 -52.58 -16.97
C ILE A 17 -24.28 -52.78 -15.79
N ALA A 18 -23.79 -54.01 -15.57
CA ALA A 18 -22.85 -54.29 -14.49
C ALA A 18 -21.54 -53.49 -14.64
N THR A 19 -21.03 -53.40 -15.86
CA THR A 19 -19.81 -52.64 -16.17
C THR A 19 -20.01 -51.14 -15.96
N ALA A 20 -21.16 -50.59 -16.40
CA ALA A 20 -21.51 -49.20 -16.19
C ALA A 20 -21.62 -48.84 -14.70
N LEU A 21 -22.28 -49.69 -13.90
CA LEU A 21 -22.37 -49.49 -12.45
C LEU A 21 -21.01 -49.51 -11.76
N HIS A 22 -20.09 -50.36 -12.22
CA HIS A 22 -18.73 -50.41 -11.68
C HIS A 22 -17.95 -49.13 -12.02
N LEU A 23 -18.03 -48.66 -13.27
CA LEU A 23 -17.39 -47.43 -13.72
C LEU A 23 -17.90 -46.19 -12.99
N ILE A 24 -19.21 -46.08 -12.75
CA ILE A 24 -19.80 -44.96 -12.01
C ILE A 24 -19.27 -44.92 -10.57
N LYS A 25 -19.22 -46.06 -9.88
CA LYS A 25 -18.67 -46.13 -8.51
C LYS A 25 -17.18 -45.78 -8.46
N ALA A 26 -16.41 -46.24 -9.43
CA ALA A 26 -14.99 -45.91 -9.55
C ALA A 26 -14.80 -44.40 -9.82
N ALA A 27 -15.58 -43.82 -10.72
CA ALA A 27 -15.54 -42.41 -11.07
C ALA A 27 -15.91 -41.51 -9.88
N GLN A 28 -16.99 -41.83 -9.16
CA GLN A 28 -17.39 -41.08 -7.97
C GLN A 28 -16.31 -41.09 -6.89
N LYS A 29 -15.67 -42.24 -6.66
CA LYS A 29 -14.59 -42.37 -5.67
C LYS A 29 -13.35 -41.58 -6.07
N ALA A 30 -12.98 -41.59 -7.35
CA ALA A 30 -11.88 -40.79 -7.86
C ALA A 30 -12.19 -39.28 -7.78
N TYR A 31 -13.42 -38.88 -8.14
CA TYR A 31 -13.87 -37.50 -8.10
C TYR A 31 -13.89 -36.95 -6.67
N ALA A 32 -14.46 -37.68 -5.71
CA ALA A 32 -14.48 -37.28 -4.30
C ALA A 32 -13.06 -37.07 -3.74
N ARG A 33 -12.11 -37.95 -4.13
CA ARG A 33 -10.69 -37.80 -3.74
C ARG A 33 -10.01 -36.62 -4.42
N GLY A 34 -10.30 -36.38 -5.69
CA GLY A 34 -9.75 -35.25 -6.45
C GLY A 34 -10.25 -33.91 -5.93
N VAL A 35 -11.56 -33.80 -5.68
CA VAL A 35 -12.19 -32.58 -5.15
C VAL A 35 -11.67 -32.25 -3.75
N THR A 36 -11.64 -33.22 -2.83
CA THR A 36 -11.17 -32.97 -1.46
C THR A 36 -9.70 -32.58 -1.41
N LYS A 37 -8.83 -33.28 -2.16
CA LYS A 37 -7.41 -32.91 -2.26
C LYS A 37 -7.22 -31.55 -2.91
N GLY A 38 -7.96 -31.26 -3.98
CA GLY A 38 -7.91 -29.97 -4.67
C GLY A 38 -8.36 -28.81 -3.79
N LEU A 39 -9.45 -28.98 -3.05
CA LEU A 39 -9.97 -27.96 -2.13
C LEU A 39 -8.97 -27.68 -1.00
N ASN A 40 -8.39 -28.74 -0.42
CA ASN A 40 -7.41 -28.60 0.66
C ASN A 40 -6.12 -27.93 0.16
N ALA A 41 -5.61 -28.35 -1.00
CA ALA A 41 -4.40 -27.75 -1.58
C ALA A 41 -4.62 -26.26 -1.93
N LEU A 42 -5.78 -25.91 -2.48
CA LEU A 42 -6.12 -24.52 -2.78
C LEU A 42 -6.22 -23.67 -1.50
N ASN A 43 -6.79 -24.23 -0.45
CA ASN A 43 -6.95 -23.56 0.84
C ASN A 43 -5.60 -23.38 1.56
N GLU A 44 -4.72 -24.39 1.50
CA GLU A 44 -3.35 -24.30 2.03
C GLU A 44 -2.53 -23.25 1.28
N LEU A 45 -2.63 -23.20 -0.06
CA LEU A 45 -1.94 -22.20 -0.87
C LEU A 45 -2.43 -20.78 -0.53
N HIS A 46 -3.74 -20.57 -0.44
CA HIS A 46 -4.32 -19.30 -0.03
C HIS A 46 -3.87 -18.90 1.38
N ALA A 47 -3.86 -19.84 2.32
CA ALA A 47 -3.41 -19.57 3.68
C ALA A 47 -1.94 -19.15 3.71
N GLN A 48 -1.09 -19.78 2.89
CA GLN A 48 0.33 -19.45 2.77
C GLN A 48 0.53 -18.05 2.17
N GLU A 49 -0.19 -17.72 1.09
CA GLU A 49 -0.10 -16.42 0.43
C GLU A 49 -0.57 -15.28 1.37
N VAL A 50 -1.70 -15.47 2.05
CA VAL A 50 -2.23 -14.50 3.02
C VAL A 50 -1.24 -14.29 4.18
N GLN A 51 -0.58 -15.35 4.66
CA GLN A 51 0.45 -15.22 5.70
C GLN A 51 1.68 -14.47 5.19
N GLY A 52 2.13 -14.76 3.97
CA GLY A 52 3.25 -14.06 3.33
C GLY A 52 2.98 -12.57 3.18
N LEU A 53 1.81 -12.21 2.61
CA LEU A 53 1.37 -10.82 2.47
C LEU A 53 1.26 -10.11 3.82
N ARG A 54 0.71 -10.78 4.84
CA ARG A 54 0.57 -10.20 6.17
C ARG A 54 1.91 -9.93 6.83
N GLN A 55 2.88 -10.82 6.62
CA GLN A 55 4.24 -10.65 7.11
C GLN A 55 4.98 -9.54 6.36
N ASP A 56 4.79 -9.42 5.04
CA ASP A 56 5.35 -8.34 4.25
C ASP A 56 4.79 -6.98 4.67
N ILE A 57 3.47 -6.85 4.81
CA ILE A 57 2.83 -5.62 5.30
C ILE A 57 3.40 -5.23 6.68
N LYS A 58 3.53 -6.19 7.59
CA LYS A 58 4.11 -5.93 8.92
C LYS A 58 5.55 -5.45 8.82
N ASN A 59 6.34 -6.03 7.92
CA ASN A 59 7.72 -5.63 7.68
C ASN A 59 7.80 -4.21 7.09
N GLN A 60 6.99 -3.90 6.08
CA GLN A 60 6.91 -2.56 5.50
C GLN A 60 6.51 -1.51 6.54
N ILE A 61 5.54 -1.80 7.41
CA ILE A 61 5.15 -0.90 8.50
C ILE A 61 6.33 -0.66 9.44
N LYS A 62 7.06 -1.71 9.83
CA LYS A 62 8.24 -1.59 10.70
C LYS A 62 9.32 -0.73 10.05
N LEU A 63 9.59 -0.92 8.76
CA LEU A 63 10.55 -0.12 8.00
C LEU A 63 10.12 1.35 7.92
N ARG A 64 8.85 1.63 7.62
CA ARG A 64 8.32 3.01 7.61
C ARG A 64 8.37 3.65 8.99
N HIS A 65 8.07 2.92 10.06
CA HIS A 65 8.17 3.45 11.42
C HIS A 65 9.62 3.72 11.83
N ALA A 66 10.55 2.84 11.47
CA ALA A 66 11.97 3.06 11.69
C ALA A 66 12.48 4.26 10.89
N ALA A 67 12.05 4.42 9.63
CA ALA A 67 12.36 5.58 8.81
C ALA A 67 11.73 6.87 9.38
N LYS A 68 10.49 6.83 9.86
CA LYS A 68 9.81 7.96 10.51
C LYS A 68 10.45 8.31 11.86
N ALA A 69 10.94 7.33 12.63
CA ALA A 69 11.70 7.59 13.84
C ALA A 69 13.05 8.25 13.54
N ARG A 70 13.64 7.97 12.37
CA ARG A 70 14.84 8.65 11.86
C ARG A 70 14.52 10.05 11.33
N TYR A 71 13.33 10.27 10.75
CA TYR A 71 12.82 11.57 10.35
C TYR A 71 12.05 12.24 11.49
N LYS A 72 12.79 12.85 12.42
CA LYS A 72 12.19 13.82 13.33
C LYS A 72 11.67 14.97 12.46
N SER A 73 10.34 15.12 12.37
CA SER A 73 9.70 16.19 11.60
C SER A 73 10.35 17.52 11.96
N VAL A 74 11.00 18.16 10.99
CA VAL A 74 11.72 19.43 11.19
C VAL A 74 10.75 20.60 11.32
N CYS A 75 9.49 20.42 10.91
CA CYS A 75 8.44 21.43 10.96
C CYS A 75 7.15 20.79 11.49
N PHE A 76 6.64 21.27 12.61
CA PHE A 76 5.30 20.95 13.10
C PHE A 76 4.31 22.04 12.64
N PRO A 77 3.00 21.74 12.61
CA PRO A 77 1.98 22.75 12.28
C PRO A 77 2.08 24.03 13.14
N ALA A 78 2.45 23.90 14.41
CA ALA A 78 2.68 25.03 15.31
C ALA A 78 3.87 25.92 14.89
N ASP A 79 4.92 25.33 14.32
CA ASP A 79 6.08 26.08 13.83
C ASP A 79 5.71 26.92 12.60
N HIS A 80 4.85 26.37 11.72
CA HIS A 80 4.33 27.09 10.56
C HIS A 80 3.48 28.31 10.97
N GLU A 81 2.61 28.14 11.97
CA GLU A 81 1.80 29.23 12.52
C GLU A 81 2.68 30.32 13.13
N LEU A 82 3.70 29.93 13.91
CA LEU A 82 4.65 30.86 14.51
C LEU A 82 5.42 31.68 13.45
N LEU A 83 5.95 31.03 12.42
CA LEU A 83 6.67 31.70 11.32
C LEU A 83 5.77 32.70 10.58
N THR A 84 4.51 32.32 10.35
CA THR A 84 3.52 33.17 9.69
C THR A 84 3.19 34.40 10.55
N ASN A 85 3.00 34.21 11.85
CA ASN A 85 2.72 35.29 12.79
C ASN A 85 3.93 36.24 12.94
N VAL A 86 5.15 35.71 13.02
CA VAL A 86 6.37 36.53 13.08
C VAL A 86 6.56 37.29 11.77
N GLY A 87 6.38 36.64 10.62
CA GLY A 87 6.50 37.28 9.30
C GLY A 87 5.49 38.41 9.09
N THR A 88 4.22 38.20 9.49
CA THR A 88 3.18 39.24 9.43
C THR A 88 3.47 40.40 10.37
N THR A 89 3.95 40.13 11.58
CA THR A 89 4.32 41.15 12.57
C THR A 89 5.51 41.99 12.11
N LEU A 90 6.57 41.36 11.57
CA LEU A 90 7.74 42.07 11.04
C LEU A 90 7.38 42.97 9.85
N ARG A 91 6.47 42.50 8.98
CA ARG A 91 5.96 43.30 7.86
C ARG A 91 5.20 44.54 8.37
N LEU A 92 4.28 44.35 9.31
CA LEU A 92 3.53 45.45 9.93
C LEU A 92 4.46 46.45 10.64
N ALA A 93 5.47 45.96 11.36
CA ALA A 93 6.45 46.82 12.03
C ALA A 93 7.27 47.64 11.02
N SER A 94 7.71 47.02 9.92
CA SER A 94 8.43 47.70 8.83
C SER A 94 7.57 48.79 8.19
N GLU A 95 6.32 48.48 7.83
CA GLU A 95 5.36 49.44 7.25
C GLU A 95 5.06 50.59 8.23
N THR A 96 4.91 50.28 9.52
CA THR A 96 4.65 51.28 10.55
C THR A 96 5.84 52.23 10.74
N TRP A 97 7.05 51.68 10.88
CA TRP A 97 8.24 52.52 11.07
C TRP A 97 8.55 53.37 9.85
N GLN A 98 8.30 52.88 8.64
CA GLN A 98 8.48 53.65 7.42
C GLN A 98 7.65 54.95 7.37
N ALA A 99 6.54 55.03 8.12
CA ALA A 99 5.71 56.22 8.24
C ALA A 99 6.26 57.29 9.19
N PHE A 100 7.31 57.00 9.98
CA PHE A 100 7.88 57.93 10.95
C PHE A 100 9.29 58.40 10.53
N PRO A 101 9.59 59.71 10.51
CA PRO A 101 10.94 60.20 10.26
C PRO A 101 11.91 59.82 11.40
N GLY A 102 13.13 59.41 11.07
CA GLY A 102 14.16 59.02 12.05
C GLY A 102 14.18 57.54 12.47
N THR A 103 13.35 56.69 11.86
CA THR A 103 13.26 55.25 12.15
C THR A 103 13.94 54.35 11.11
N GLU A 104 14.72 54.92 10.19
CA GLU A 104 15.35 54.23 9.05
C GLU A 104 16.16 52.99 9.46
N ALA A 105 16.85 53.07 10.60
CA ALA A 105 17.60 51.97 11.17
C ALA A 105 16.70 50.81 11.63
N MET A 106 15.50 51.10 12.13
CA MET A 106 14.52 50.08 12.54
C MET A 106 13.84 49.44 11.34
N VAL A 107 13.51 50.23 10.31
CA VAL A 107 13.01 49.70 9.03
C VAL A 107 14.03 48.71 8.45
N THR A 108 15.30 49.13 8.32
CA THR A 108 16.37 48.27 7.78
C THR A 108 16.54 46.97 8.58
N LYS A 109 16.47 47.03 9.91
CA LYS A 109 16.52 45.85 10.78
C LYS A 109 15.32 44.93 10.57
N ALA A 110 14.10 45.47 10.49
CA ALA A 110 12.89 44.69 10.24
C ALA A 110 12.96 43.99 8.88
N THR A 111 13.43 44.69 7.84
CA THR A 111 13.55 44.11 6.50
C THR A 111 14.63 43.03 6.44
N GLN A 112 15.71 43.18 7.22
CA GLN A 112 16.74 42.15 7.34
C GLN A 112 16.20 40.91 8.04
N GLN A 113 15.51 41.08 9.17
CA GLN A 113 14.88 39.98 9.91
C GLN A 113 13.83 39.24 9.06
N GLN A 114 13.07 39.96 8.24
CA GLN A 114 12.11 39.37 7.31
C GLN A 114 12.80 38.52 6.23
N ARG A 115 13.94 38.98 5.69
CA ARG A 115 14.74 38.21 4.71
C ARG A 115 15.33 36.95 5.33
N ASP A 116 15.88 37.05 6.53
CA ASP A 116 16.45 35.92 7.26
C ASP A 116 15.38 34.88 7.62
N LEU A 117 14.19 35.31 8.05
CA LEU A 117 13.04 34.44 8.29
C LEU A 117 12.60 33.69 7.02
N THR A 118 12.58 34.38 5.87
CA THR A 118 12.21 33.78 4.58
C THR A 118 13.24 32.74 4.14
N ALA A 119 14.53 33.03 4.30
CA ALA A 119 15.60 32.09 4.00
C ALA A 119 15.55 30.85 4.91
N PHE A 120 15.25 31.05 6.20
CA PHE A 120 15.06 29.97 7.16
C PHE A 120 13.85 29.08 6.79
N ALA A 121 12.70 29.68 6.47
CA ALA A 121 11.52 28.96 6.03
C ALA A 121 11.78 28.13 4.76
N ALA A 122 12.48 28.70 3.77
CA ALA A 122 12.87 27.97 2.56
C ALA A 122 13.80 26.78 2.87
N LYS A 123 14.75 26.95 3.80
CA LYS A 123 15.66 25.88 4.22
C LYS A 123 14.95 24.76 4.96
N MET A 124 13.94 25.10 5.78
CA MET A 124 13.05 24.11 6.40
C MET A 124 12.15 23.41 5.39
N TRP A 125 11.69 24.11 4.36
CA TRP A 125 10.93 23.49 3.27
C TRP A 125 11.76 22.46 2.52
N VAL A 126 13.01 22.82 2.14
CA VAL A 126 13.93 21.91 1.46
C VAL A 126 14.30 20.69 2.32
N SER A 127 14.44 20.85 3.65
CA SER A 127 14.72 19.72 4.54
C SER A 127 13.51 18.85 4.83
N ALA A 128 12.28 19.38 4.67
CA ALA A 128 11.04 18.65 4.87
C ALA A 128 10.64 17.79 3.66
N TYR A 129 11.13 18.10 2.45
CA TYR A 129 10.93 17.29 1.25
C TYR A 129 12.14 16.37 1.02
N PRO A 130 12.06 15.07 1.31
CA PRO A 130 13.08 14.14 0.86
C PRO A 130 13.13 14.17 -0.67
N HIS A 131 14.34 14.17 -1.24
CA HIS A 131 14.57 13.98 -2.68
C HIS A 131 13.63 12.90 -3.20
N GLN A 132 12.67 13.32 -4.03
CA GLN A 132 11.81 12.42 -4.78
C GLN A 132 12.76 11.72 -5.74
N SER A 133 13.27 10.55 -5.36
CA SER A 133 14.07 9.70 -6.24
C SER A 133 13.16 9.31 -7.39
N VAL A 134 13.26 10.06 -8.48
CA VAL A 134 12.69 9.69 -9.77
C VAL A 134 13.30 8.34 -10.11
N PRO A 135 12.49 7.28 -10.34
CA PRO A 135 13.05 6.03 -10.84
C PRO A 135 13.64 6.31 -12.22
N GLU A 136 14.96 6.22 -12.31
CA GLU A 136 15.78 6.40 -13.51
C GLU A 136 15.68 5.17 -14.44
N ASP A 137 14.46 4.64 -14.63
CA ASP A 137 14.17 3.43 -15.42
C ASP A 137 12.98 3.67 -16.38
N ALA A 138 12.98 4.80 -17.08
CA ALA A 138 12.07 5.02 -18.21
C ALA A 138 12.65 6.03 -19.21
N ALA A 139 13.67 5.62 -19.96
CA ALA A 139 14.01 6.18 -21.26
C ALA A 139 14.69 5.12 -22.13
#